data_AF-A0A9X0K1J9-F1
#
_entry.id   AF-A0A9X0K1J9-F1
#
_cell.length_a   1.000
_cell.length_b   1.000
_cell.length_c   1.000
_cell.angle_alpha   90.00
_cell.angle_beta   90.00
_cell.angle_gamma   90.00
#
_symmetry.space_group_name_H-M   'P 1'
#
loop_
_entity.id
_entity.type
_entity.pdbx_description
1 polymer ?
#
loop_
_entity_poly.entity_id
_entity_poly.type
_entity_poly.pdbx_seq_one_letter_code
_entity_poly.pdbx_strand_id
1 'polypeptide(L)'
;MARSSHESPQGGVQSETLVAALTLIFEDTEGLDAGGTVRRVLAEREVISLVSEAVPWNGLVLIEVGIAVDPEGLILLANADGSTRLGQQVEDFALALKLGTGALYADQDDYEVQSGEPIQDERLEQMPPGRTLLAGALTEADMQLLAAASKTEWNLLLSEDPECTSIAVHDGFLVGGYPGADQYPAVMISRCGPRYTASFWFPQQSSKLSGEPAWVHIWPVAAGPAVQPAAGTAARAQLQVLETHYFATDPAELDDLAFMKVSAENIEILKRVLTGAGSQQAAEQVLAAFGHDPEAARYLSQAGLPEGSRLIQPMGFGKALGRAVAMEARKSSATPRWFNSMSWKPWLQLCWGLIEVLVFSLMLAGTDWDRPWVAAWLVVVILAVGYVDAAGNVVFGAVRWVRGMRRR
;
A
#
# COMPACT_ATOMS: atom_id res chain seq x y z
N MET A 1 -3.11 -48.32 36.25
CA MET A 1 -2.40 -49.44 35.60
C MET A 1 -1.31 -48.84 34.73
N ALA A 2 -0.06 -49.11 35.09
CA ALA A 2 1.13 -48.70 34.35
C ALA A 2 1.48 -49.76 33.28
N ARG A 3 2.07 -49.28 32.17
CA ARG A 3 3.11 -49.88 31.28
C ARG A 3 3.42 -48.77 30.26
N SER A 4 4.43 -47.93 30.45
CA SER A 4 5.85 -48.12 30.08
C SER A 4 6.08 -48.94 28.80
N SER A 5 6.49 -48.27 27.74
CA SER A 5 7.48 -48.77 26.79
C SER A 5 8.39 -47.60 26.42
N HIS A 6 9.65 -47.71 26.84
CA HIS A 6 10.76 -46.94 26.27
C HIS A 6 10.83 -47.23 24.77
N GLU A 7 10.68 -46.19 23.96
CA GLU A 7 11.39 -46.07 22.69
C GLU A 7 12.16 -44.75 22.75
N SER A 8 13.48 -44.83 22.75
CA SER A 8 14.32 -43.70 22.38
C SER A 8 14.31 -43.59 20.85
N PRO A 9 13.97 -42.45 20.26
CA PRO A 9 14.47 -42.08 18.96
C PRO A 9 15.72 -41.22 19.17
N GLN A 10 16.89 -41.84 19.00
CA GLN A 10 18.03 -41.10 18.50
C GLN A 10 17.70 -40.65 17.07
N GLY A 11 17.83 -39.36 16.79
CA GLY A 11 17.98 -38.83 15.43
C GLY A 11 16.71 -38.30 14.78
N GLY A 12 16.69 -36.99 14.55
CA GLY A 12 16.06 -36.41 13.36
C GLY A 12 14.59 -36.03 13.47
N VAL A 13 14.25 -35.14 14.40
CA VAL A 13 13.20 -34.15 14.15
C VAL A 13 13.88 -32.80 14.36
N GLN A 14 14.25 -32.12 13.27
CA GLN A 14 14.59 -30.71 13.35
C GLN A 14 13.31 -30.01 13.83
N SER A 15 13.27 -29.56 15.08
CA SER A 15 12.27 -28.62 15.53
C SER A 15 12.37 -27.41 14.61
N GLU A 16 11.32 -27.12 13.84
CA GLU A 16 11.32 -25.95 12.97
C GLU A 16 11.45 -24.70 13.86
N THR A 17 12.52 -23.95 13.68
CA THR A 17 12.72 -22.67 14.34
C THR A 17 11.74 -21.67 13.75
N LEU A 18 10.98 -21.01 14.61
CA LEU A 18 10.04 -19.99 14.22
C LEU A 18 10.68 -18.59 14.40
N VAL A 19 10.05 -17.58 13.80
CA VAL A 19 10.46 -16.19 13.94
C VAL A 19 9.36 -15.42 14.65
N ALA A 20 9.68 -14.82 15.78
CA ALA A 20 8.83 -13.82 16.39
C ALA A 20 9.25 -12.42 15.92
N ALA A 21 8.28 -11.61 15.53
CA ALA A 21 8.49 -10.22 15.12
C ALA A 21 8.05 -9.27 16.24
N LEU A 22 8.89 -8.29 16.54
CA LEU A 22 8.62 -7.25 17.53
C LEU A 22 9.00 -5.89 16.95
N THR A 23 8.19 -4.86 17.20
CA THR A 23 8.56 -3.48 16.89
C THR A 23 8.72 -2.69 18.18
N LEU A 24 9.92 -2.17 18.43
CA LEU A 24 10.19 -1.27 19.55
C LEU A 24 10.08 0.17 19.06
N ILE A 25 9.33 0.98 19.81
CA ILE A 25 9.03 2.38 19.45
C ILE A 25 9.61 3.30 20.52
N PHE A 26 10.43 4.25 20.08
CA PHE A 26 11.12 5.21 20.93
C PHE A 26 10.69 6.63 20.58
N GLU A 27 10.79 7.54 21.55
CA GLU A 27 10.70 8.97 21.29
C GLU A 27 11.93 9.41 20.46
N ASP A 28 11.71 10.14 19.37
CA ASP A 28 12.81 10.71 18.58
C ASP A 28 13.42 11.88 19.35
N THR A 29 14.53 11.59 20.00
CA THR A 29 15.30 12.56 20.79
C THR A 29 16.69 12.63 20.18
N GLU A 30 17.10 13.85 19.80
CA GLU A 30 18.41 14.07 19.19
C GLU A 30 19.53 13.43 20.03
N GLY A 31 20.28 12.50 19.42
CA GLY A 31 21.43 11.84 20.03
C GLY A 31 21.16 10.49 20.73
N LEU A 32 19.92 9.98 20.72
CA LEU A 32 19.61 8.66 21.28
C LEU A 32 19.92 7.55 20.26
N ASP A 33 20.93 6.71 20.55
CA ASP A 33 21.23 5.51 19.75
C ASP A 33 20.32 4.35 20.18
N ALA A 34 19.05 4.45 19.81
CA ALA A 34 18.05 3.43 20.09
C ALA A 34 18.44 2.07 19.49
N GLY A 35 18.96 2.07 18.25
CA GLY A 35 19.44 0.88 17.54
C GLY A 35 20.57 0.17 18.30
N GLY A 36 21.61 0.89 18.68
CA GLY A 36 22.71 0.36 19.47
C GLY A 36 22.28 -0.11 20.86
N THR A 37 21.32 0.58 21.48
CA THR A 37 20.75 0.18 22.79
C THR A 37 20.03 -1.16 22.69
N VAL A 38 19.16 -1.33 21.68
CA VAL A 38 18.44 -2.59 21.43
C VAL A 38 19.42 -3.73 21.15
N ARG A 39 20.39 -3.52 20.24
CA ARG A 39 21.43 -4.53 19.92
C ARG A 39 22.20 -4.93 21.16
N ARG A 40 22.64 -3.97 21.98
CA ARG A 40 23.38 -4.23 23.21
C ARG A 40 22.58 -5.08 24.19
N VAL A 41 21.32 -4.71 24.46
CA VAL A 41 20.46 -5.44 25.41
C VAL A 41 20.17 -6.86 24.93
N LEU A 42 19.94 -7.06 23.63
CA LEU A 42 19.78 -8.40 23.05
C LEU A 42 21.07 -9.22 23.12
N ALA A 43 22.22 -8.60 22.85
CA ALA A 43 23.52 -9.24 22.91
C ALA A 43 23.92 -9.64 24.34
N GLU A 44 23.67 -8.79 25.33
CA GLU A 44 23.89 -9.08 26.76
C GLU A 44 23.07 -10.28 27.24
N ARG A 45 21.93 -10.53 26.59
CA ARG A 45 21.05 -11.68 26.86
C ARG A 45 21.31 -12.88 25.94
N GLU A 46 22.32 -12.77 25.08
CA GLU A 46 22.73 -13.80 24.12
C GLU A 46 21.62 -14.21 23.14
N VAL A 47 20.67 -13.31 22.85
CA VAL A 47 19.48 -13.64 22.03
C VAL A 47 19.86 -13.75 20.56
N ILE A 48 19.51 -14.87 19.93
CA ILE A 48 19.63 -15.03 18.48
C ILE A 48 18.54 -14.19 17.83
N SER A 49 18.96 -13.01 17.34
CA SER A 49 18.04 -11.98 16.87
C SER A 49 18.66 -11.14 15.76
N LEU A 50 17.80 -10.55 14.94
CA LEU A 50 18.11 -9.51 13.96
C LEU A 50 17.49 -8.20 14.43
N VAL A 51 18.25 -7.11 14.32
CA VAL A 51 17.80 -5.76 14.66
C VAL A 51 17.92 -4.89 13.43
N SER A 52 16.82 -4.25 13.04
CA SER A 52 16.75 -3.37 11.89
C SER A 52 17.53 -2.07 12.08
N GLU A 53 17.75 -1.36 10.98
CA GLU A 53 18.01 0.08 11.02
C GLU A 53 16.81 0.84 11.61
N ALA A 54 17.10 1.98 12.22
CA ALA A 54 16.10 2.85 12.83
C ALA A 54 15.24 3.54 11.75
N VAL A 55 13.92 3.44 11.87
CA VAL A 55 12.95 4.09 10.97
C VAL A 55 12.37 5.33 11.65
N PRO A 56 12.59 6.55 11.14
CA PRO A 56 11.96 7.75 11.67
C PRO A 56 10.46 7.78 11.36
N TRP A 57 9.63 8.24 12.30
CA TRP A 57 8.18 8.27 12.13
C TRP A 57 7.53 9.38 12.98
N ASN A 58 7.32 10.58 12.40
CA ASN A 58 6.58 11.67 13.06
C ASN A 58 7.05 12.01 14.49
N GLY A 59 8.36 12.08 14.73
CA GLY A 59 8.92 12.30 16.06
C GLY A 59 9.04 11.03 16.92
N LEU A 60 8.88 9.86 16.30
CA LEU A 60 9.19 8.55 16.86
C LEU A 60 10.31 7.88 16.06
N VAL A 61 10.91 6.85 16.66
CA VAL A 61 11.86 5.95 16.01
C VAL A 61 11.40 4.51 16.20
N LEU A 62 11.19 3.80 15.11
CA LEU A 62 10.78 2.39 15.09
C LEU A 62 11.99 1.51 14.82
N ILE A 63 12.10 0.41 15.55
CA ILE A 63 13.12 -0.63 15.37
C ILE A 63 12.41 -1.97 15.33
N GLU A 64 12.51 -2.66 14.20
CA GLU A 64 12.04 -4.03 14.04
C GLU A 64 13.09 -5.00 14.59
N VAL A 65 12.61 -6.01 15.32
CA VAL A 65 13.42 -7.07 15.89
C VAL A 65 12.83 -8.42 15.49
N GLY A 66 13.59 -9.22 14.76
CA GLY A 66 13.29 -10.63 14.53
C GLY A 66 14.00 -11.49 15.57
N ILE A 67 13.27 -12.39 16.23
CA ILE A 67 13.81 -13.28 17.27
C ILE A 67 13.60 -14.73 16.85
N ALA A 68 14.64 -15.55 16.94
CA ALA A 68 14.51 -16.99 16.74
C ALA A 68 13.87 -17.64 17.98
N VAL A 69 12.77 -18.38 17.79
CA VAL A 69 12.04 -19.08 18.86
C VAL A 69 11.82 -20.54 18.51
N ASP A 70 11.63 -21.38 19.54
CA ASP A 70 11.22 -22.77 19.35
C ASP A 70 9.70 -22.89 19.09
N PRO A 71 9.20 -24.08 18.72
CA PRO A 71 7.76 -24.30 18.49
C PRO A 71 6.86 -24.01 19.71
N GLU A 72 7.42 -23.99 20.91
CA GLU A 72 6.75 -23.67 22.16
C GLU A 72 6.78 -22.17 22.51
N GLY A 73 7.38 -21.32 21.68
CA GLY A 73 7.45 -19.87 21.86
C GLY A 73 8.63 -19.39 22.73
N LEU A 74 9.55 -20.29 23.10
CA LEU A 74 10.73 -19.96 23.91
C LEU A 74 11.84 -19.40 23.03
N ILE A 75 12.46 -18.30 23.48
CA ILE A 75 13.55 -17.66 22.76
C ILE A 75 14.79 -18.56 22.67
N LEU A 76 15.44 -18.58 21.51
CA LEU A 76 16.70 -19.28 21.31
C LEU A 76 17.89 -18.37 21.65
N LEU A 77 18.75 -18.86 22.55
CA LEU A 77 19.92 -18.14 23.04
C LEU A 77 21.20 -18.83 22.59
N ALA A 78 22.23 -18.05 22.27
CA ALA A 78 23.54 -18.52 21.82
C ALA A 78 24.54 -18.62 22.97
N ASN A 79 24.92 -19.83 23.36
CA ASN A 79 25.95 -20.02 24.38
C ASN A 79 27.35 -19.65 23.85
N ALA A 80 28.26 -19.33 24.77
CA ALA A 80 29.66 -19.04 24.45
C ALA A 80 30.39 -20.19 23.73
N ASP A 81 29.95 -21.44 23.90
CA ASP A 81 30.49 -22.62 23.22
C ASP A 81 29.89 -22.88 21.81
N GLY A 82 28.93 -22.04 21.38
CA GLY A 82 28.23 -22.15 20.10
C GLY A 82 26.99 -23.06 20.12
N SER A 83 26.66 -23.68 21.26
CA SER A 83 25.40 -24.41 21.43
C SER A 83 24.21 -23.45 21.58
N THR A 84 23.00 -23.97 21.43
CA THR A 84 21.77 -23.23 21.70
C THR A 84 21.15 -23.66 23.04
N ARG A 85 20.51 -22.73 23.73
CA ARG A 85 19.66 -23.02 24.88
C ARG A 85 18.34 -22.25 24.78
N LEU A 86 17.32 -22.75 25.47
CA LEU A 86 16.03 -22.09 25.58
C LEU A 86 16.09 -20.99 26.65
N GLY A 87 15.47 -19.86 26.35
CA GLY A 87 15.26 -18.77 27.29
C GLY A 87 13.85 -18.78 27.88
N GLN A 88 13.27 -17.61 28.01
CA GLN A 88 11.90 -17.40 28.48
C GLN A 88 10.91 -17.33 27.30
N GLN A 89 9.62 -17.29 27.61
CA GLN A 89 8.56 -17.05 26.63
C GLN A 89 8.73 -15.68 25.96
N VAL A 90 8.38 -15.59 24.68
CA VAL A 90 8.60 -14.40 23.86
C VAL A 90 7.84 -13.19 24.39
N GLU A 91 6.64 -13.36 24.93
CA GLU A 91 5.81 -12.27 25.46
C GLU A 91 6.46 -11.66 26.71
N ASP A 92 6.90 -12.51 27.65
CA ASP A 92 7.64 -12.07 28.84
C ASP A 92 8.94 -11.37 28.43
N PHE A 93 9.58 -11.86 27.36
CA PHE A 93 10.82 -11.28 26.83
C PHE A 93 10.59 -9.92 26.21
N ALA A 94 9.53 -9.74 25.44
CA ALA A 94 9.20 -8.48 24.81
C ALA A 94 8.97 -7.37 25.86
N LEU A 95 8.30 -7.68 26.97
CA LEU A 95 8.16 -6.74 28.09
C LEU A 95 9.51 -6.40 28.74
N ALA A 96 10.34 -7.41 29.01
CA ALA A 96 11.67 -7.23 29.58
C ALA A 96 12.63 -6.48 28.63
N LEU A 97 12.42 -6.59 27.33
CA LEU A 97 13.15 -5.86 26.30
C LEU A 97 12.71 -4.39 26.30
N LYS A 98 11.40 -4.10 26.25
CA LYS A 98 10.85 -2.75 26.38
C LYS A 98 11.42 -2.00 27.58
N LEU A 99 11.33 -2.62 28.76
CA LEU A 99 11.82 -2.03 30.01
C LEU A 99 13.35 -1.87 30.03
N GLY A 100 14.07 -2.81 29.42
CA GLY A 100 15.54 -2.80 29.38
C GLY A 100 16.13 -1.79 28.38
N THR A 101 15.37 -1.43 27.35
CA THR A 101 15.79 -0.46 26.32
C THR A 101 15.25 0.95 26.56
N GLY A 102 14.20 1.07 27.38
CA GLY A 102 13.50 2.34 27.59
C GLY A 102 12.57 2.71 26.43
N ALA A 103 12.13 1.73 25.63
CA ALA A 103 11.15 1.94 24.58
C ALA A 103 9.82 2.42 25.16
N LEU A 104 9.18 3.37 24.47
CA LEU A 104 7.86 3.87 24.83
C LEU A 104 6.80 2.78 24.64
N TYR A 105 6.89 2.06 23.52
CA TYR A 105 6.03 0.92 23.21
C TYR A 105 6.86 -0.26 22.71
N ALA A 106 6.33 -1.46 22.94
CA ALA A 106 6.75 -2.68 22.26
C ALA A 106 5.49 -3.29 21.67
N ASP A 107 5.46 -3.38 20.35
CA ASP A 107 4.36 -3.92 19.55
C ASP A 107 4.68 -5.36 19.17
N GLN A 108 3.75 -6.25 19.47
CA GLN A 108 3.74 -7.64 19.04
C GLN A 108 2.36 -7.93 18.45
N ASP A 109 2.31 -8.26 17.16
CA ASP A 109 1.08 -8.61 16.44
C ASP A 109 -0.04 -7.55 16.56
N ASP A 110 0.31 -6.26 16.43
CA ASP A 110 -0.57 -5.08 16.51
C ASP A 110 -1.06 -4.71 17.93
N TYR A 111 -0.52 -5.34 18.97
CA TYR A 111 -0.85 -5.05 20.37
C TYR A 111 0.38 -4.63 21.18
N GLU A 112 0.17 -3.67 22.08
CA GLU A 112 1.21 -3.23 22.99
C GLU A 112 1.43 -4.26 24.10
N VAL A 113 2.66 -4.72 24.26
CA VAL A 113 3.01 -5.85 25.13
C VAL A 113 2.69 -5.61 26.61
N GLN A 114 2.83 -4.38 27.13
CA GLN A 114 2.61 -4.11 28.55
C GLN A 114 1.12 -4.07 28.92
N SER A 115 0.26 -3.56 28.04
CA SER A 115 -1.16 -3.33 28.28
C SER A 115 -2.05 -4.40 27.65
N GLY A 116 -1.59 -5.07 26.59
CA GLY A 116 -2.37 -5.98 25.76
C GLY A 116 -3.39 -5.28 24.87
N GLU A 117 -3.31 -3.95 24.75
CA GLU A 117 -4.24 -3.13 23.98
C GLU A 117 -3.53 -2.53 22.75
N PRO A 118 -4.25 -2.17 21.68
CA PRO A 118 -3.67 -1.44 20.56
C PRO A 118 -3.04 -0.12 21.00
N ILE A 119 -1.90 0.23 20.39
CA ILE A 119 -1.20 1.48 20.69
C ILE A 119 -2.04 2.66 20.20
N GLN A 120 -2.36 3.60 21.10
CA GLN A 120 -3.06 4.83 20.76
C GLN A 120 -2.10 6.02 20.79
N ASP A 121 -1.32 6.19 19.72
CA ASP A 121 -0.44 7.35 19.51
C ASP A 121 -0.76 8.01 18.16
N GLU A 122 -1.23 9.26 18.19
CA GLU A 122 -1.60 10.00 16.98
C GLU A 122 -0.45 10.13 15.96
N ARG A 123 0.82 10.03 16.40
CA ARG A 123 1.99 10.10 15.51
C ARG A 123 2.12 8.85 14.65
N LEU A 124 1.69 7.69 15.14
CA LEU A 124 1.70 6.43 14.40
C LEU A 124 0.60 6.42 13.33
N GLU A 125 -0.55 7.03 13.61
CA GLU A 125 -1.69 7.17 12.70
C GLU A 125 -1.46 8.20 11.57
N GLN A 126 -0.57 9.16 11.80
CA GLN A 126 -0.24 10.19 10.81
C GLN A 126 0.68 9.64 9.72
N MET A 127 0.50 10.15 8.50
CA MET A 127 1.37 9.84 7.38
C MET A 127 2.82 10.25 7.71
N PRO A 128 3.80 9.32 7.71
CA PRO A 128 5.17 9.66 8.05
C PRO A 128 5.83 10.48 6.93
N PRO A 129 6.90 11.23 7.26
CA PRO A 129 7.69 11.91 6.25
C PRO A 129 8.30 10.89 5.29
N GLY A 130 8.41 11.25 4.02
CA GLY A 130 8.92 10.32 3.03
C GLY A 130 8.64 10.78 1.62
N ARG A 131 8.74 9.85 0.70
CA ARG A 131 8.34 10.07 -0.69
C ARG A 131 7.67 8.86 -1.28
N THR A 132 6.77 9.13 -2.20
CA THR A 132 6.07 8.13 -2.99
C THR A 132 6.31 8.40 -4.46
N LEU A 133 6.69 7.37 -5.18
CA LEU A 133 6.81 7.34 -6.63
C LEU A 133 5.71 6.44 -7.19
N LEU A 134 4.96 6.93 -8.17
CA LEU A 134 4.00 6.16 -8.95
C LEU A 134 4.48 6.07 -10.40
N ALA A 135 4.56 4.86 -10.92
CA ALA A 135 4.88 4.57 -12.31
C ALA A 135 3.68 3.87 -12.99
N GLY A 136 3.38 4.26 -14.23
CA GLY A 136 2.27 3.71 -15.01
C GLY A 136 2.03 4.50 -16.29
N ALA A 137 0.93 4.22 -16.98
CA ALA A 137 0.49 5.02 -18.14
C ALA A 137 -0.20 6.33 -17.69
N LEU A 138 0.51 7.13 -16.89
CA LEU A 138 -0.05 8.30 -16.21
C LEU A 138 -0.35 9.45 -17.18
N THR A 139 -1.53 10.05 -17.05
CA THR A 139 -1.88 11.29 -17.74
C THR A 139 -2.17 12.41 -16.75
N GLU A 140 -2.09 13.66 -17.19
CA GLU A 140 -2.40 14.81 -16.34
C GLU A 140 -3.86 14.78 -15.82
N ALA A 141 -4.80 14.30 -16.63
CA ALA A 141 -6.20 14.15 -16.25
C ALA A 141 -6.39 13.14 -15.11
N ASP A 142 -5.68 12.03 -15.20
CA ASP A 142 -5.73 10.96 -14.22
C ASP A 142 -5.05 11.34 -12.92
N MET A 143 -3.90 12.02 -13.03
CA MET A 143 -3.21 12.53 -11.86
C MET A 143 -4.06 13.58 -11.13
N GLN A 144 -4.87 14.37 -11.84
CA GLN A 144 -5.83 15.28 -11.19
C GLN A 144 -6.92 14.52 -10.43
N LEU A 145 -7.40 13.38 -10.95
CA LEU A 145 -8.35 12.51 -10.26
C LEU A 145 -7.71 11.87 -9.02
N LEU A 146 -6.49 11.34 -9.16
CA LEU A 146 -5.73 10.76 -8.06
C LEU A 146 -5.47 11.80 -6.96
N ALA A 147 -4.96 12.97 -7.32
CA ALA A 147 -4.73 14.08 -6.39
C ALA A 147 -6.03 14.53 -5.70
N ALA A 148 -7.15 14.57 -6.42
CA ALA A 148 -8.45 14.90 -5.83
C ALA A 148 -8.97 13.84 -4.84
N ALA A 149 -8.77 12.54 -5.15
CA ALA A 149 -9.21 11.44 -4.31
C ALA A 149 -8.34 11.29 -3.05
N SER A 150 -7.02 11.31 -3.23
CA SER A 150 -6.03 11.22 -2.14
C SER A 150 -5.89 12.52 -1.34
N LYS A 151 -6.35 13.65 -1.89
CA LYS A 151 -6.13 15.00 -1.34
C LYS A 151 -4.64 15.35 -1.20
N THR A 152 -3.78 14.74 -2.02
CA THR A 152 -2.34 15.00 -2.01
C THR A 152 -1.87 15.70 -3.28
N GLU A 153 -0.75 16.41 -3.17
CA GLU A 153 -0.07 17.06 -4.30
C GLU A 153 0.92 16.09 -4.96
N TRP A 154 1.00 16.14 -6.29
CA TRP A 154 1.87 15.26 -7.08
C TRP A 154 2.66 16.06 -8.10
N ASN A 155 3.93 15.73 -8.29
CA ASN A 155 4.76 16.22 -9.38
C ASN A 155 4.78 15.18 -10.50
N LEU A 156 4.15 15.50 -11.63
CA LEU A 156 4.08 14.64 -12.80
C LEU A 156 5.25 14.92 -13.76
N LEU A 157 5.99 13.87 -14.08
CA LEU A 157 7.06 13.81 -15.07
C LEU A 157 6.53 13.01 -16.25
N LEU A 158 6.11 13.73 -17.29
CA LEU A 158 5.63 13.12 -18.52
C LEU A 158 6.82 12.64 -19.35
N SER A 159 6.75 11.40 -19.82
CA SER A 159 7.66 10.92 -20.85
C SER A 159 7.29 11.50 -22.21
N GLU A 160 8.29 11.97 -22.98
CA GLU A 160 8.12 12.32 -24.39
C GLU A 160 8.19 11.08 -25.30
N ASP A 161 8.82 10.00 -24.83
CA ASP A 161 8.90 8.73 -25.52
C ASP A 161 7.67 7.86 -25.18
N PRO A 162 6.85 7.45 -26.17
CA PRO A 162 5.69 6.56 -25.94
C PRO A 162 6.06 5.20 -25.35
N GLU A 163 7.32 4.76 -25.47
CA GLU A 163 7.83 3.52 -24.90
C GLU A 163 8.31 3.69 -23.45
N CYS A 164 8.54 4.92 -22.99
CA CYS A 164 8.90 5.21 -21.61
C CYS A 164 7.68 5.60 -20.77
N THR A 165 7.60 5.06 -19.56
CA THR A 165 6.47 5.30 -18.66
C THR A 165 6.57 6.66 -17.97
N SER A 166 5.43 7.31 -17.77
CA SER A 166 5.36 8.57 -17.02
C SER A 166 5.44 8.28 -15.53
N ILE A 167 6.07 9.19 -14.78
CA ILE A 167 6.32 9.03 -13.36
C ILE A 167 5.65 10.17 -12.61
N ALA A 168 5.03 9.89 -11.47
CA ALA A 168 4.55 10.91 -10.55
C ALA A 168 5.21 10.75 -9.18
N VAL A 169 5.58 11.87 -8.57
CA VAL A 169 6.26 11.89 -7.26
C VAL A 169 5.47 12.74 -6.28
N HIS A 170 5.22 12.19 -5.10
CA HIS A 170 4.57 12.85 -3.97
C HIS A 170 5.55 12.98 -2.80
N ASP A 171 5.57 14.16 -2.17
CA ASP A 171 6.27 14.39 -0.91
C ASP A 171 5.37 13.93 0.25
N GLY A 172 5.64 12.71 0.74
CA GLY A 172 4.87 11.98 1.73
C GLY A 172 4.94 10.48 1.47
N PHE A 173 4.69 9.67 2.50
CA PHE A 173 4.69 8.22 2.40
C PHE A 173 3.27 7.69 2.27
N LEU A 174 2.91 7.13 1.11
CA LEU A 174 1.60 6.54 0.87
C LEU A 174 1.68 5.02 0.74
N VAL A 175 0.63 4.32 1.20
CA VAL A 175 0.46 2.88 0.99
C VAL A 175 -0.88 2.71 0.28
N GLY A 176 -0.86 2.43 -1.02
CA GLY A 176 -2.04 2.41 -1.87
C GLY A 176 -2.46 3.75 -2.50
N GLY A 177 -3.55 3.70 -3.25
CA GLY A 177 -4.06 4.77 -4.10
C GLY A 177 -5.08 4.23 -5.10
N TYR A 178 -5.69 5.11 -5.91
CA TYR A 178 -6.69 4.73 -6.90
C TYR A 178 -6.30 5.20 -8.31
N PRO A 179 -5.20 4.69 -8.89
CA PRO A 179 -4.93 4.89 -10.30
C PRO A 179 -6.10 4.32 -11.12
N GLY A 180 -6.39 4.95 -12.26
CA GLY A 180 -7.42 4.47 -13.18
C GLY A 180 -7.02 3.11 -13.77
N ALA A 181 -7.99 2.25 -14.06
CA ALA A 181 -7.72 0.91 -14.61
C ALA A 181 -7.04 0.92 -15.99
N ASP A 182 -7.09 2.05 -16.69
CA ASP A 182 -6.38 2.33 -17.93
C ASP A 182 -4.88 2.63 -17.73
N GLN A 183 -4.44 2.84 -16.47
CA GLN A 183 -3.05 3.04 -16.11
C GLN A 183 -2.32 1.74 -15.75
N TYR A 184 -3.03 0.61 -15.69
CA TYR A 184 -2.45 -0.66 -15.27
C TYR A 184 -1.63 -1.29 -16.41
N PRO A 185 -0.48 -1.94 -16.13
CA PRO A 185 0.12 -2.13 -14.81
C PRO A 185 0.66 -0.82 -14.22
N ALA A 186 0.43 -0.63 -12.93
CA ALA A 186 0.98 0.49 -12.19
C ALA A 186 1.72 -0.03 -10.95
N VAL A 187 2.82 0.64 -10.63
CA VAL A 187 3.64 0.37 -9.45
C VAL A 187 3.79 1.65 -8.67
N MET A 188 3.44 1.60 -7.39
CA MET A 188 3.71 2.69 -6.45
C MET A 188 4.75 2.22 -5.45
N ILE A 189 5.87 2.92 -5.34
CA ILE A 189 6.91 2.63 -4.35
C ILE A 189 6.99 3.81 -3.38
N SER A 190 6.97 3.53 -2.09
CA SER A 190 7.07 4.56 -1.05
C SER A 190 8.26 4.30 -0.15
N ARG A 191 8.91 5.37 0.29
CA ARG A 191 10.09 5.33 1.15
C ARG A 191 9.94 6.27 2.33
N CYS A 192 10.17 5.76 3.54
CA CYS A 192 10.30 6.51 4.78
C CYS A 192 11.59 6.06 5.48
N GLY A 193 12.63 6.90 5.48
CA GLY A 193 13.95 6.51 5.99
C GLY A 193 14.50 5.26 5.27
N PRO A 194 14.86 4.18 6.00
CA PRO A 194 15.27 2.91 5.41
C PRO A 194 14.11 1.97 5.06
N ARG A 195 12.86 2.33 5.38
CA ARG A 195 11.67 1.50 5.07
C ARG A 195 11.17 1.78 3.66
N TYR A 196 10.87 0.70 2.92
CA TYR A 196 10.28 0.72 1.58
C TYR A 196 8.99 -0.09 1.54
N THR A 197 8.02 0.36 0.76
CA THR A 197 6.80 -0.39 0.43
C THR A 197 6.52 -0.29 -1.05
N ALA A 198 5.87 -1.31 -1.62
CA ALA A 198 5.39 -1.30 -2.99
C ALA A 198 3.93 -1.71 -3.07
N SER A 199 3.14 -0.99 -3.85
CA SER A 199 1.75 -1.32 -4.18
C SER A 199 1.64 -1.59 -5.68
N PHE A 200 0.94 -2.65 -6.03
CA PHE A 200 0.85 -3.15 -7.41
C PHE A 200 -0.59 -3.17 -7.89
N TRP A 201 -0.79 -2.66 -9.11
CA TRP A 201 -2.04 -2.79 -9.84
C TRP A 201 -1.79 -3.55 -11.14
N PHE A 202 -2.60 -4.58 -11.39
CA PHE A 202 -2.41 -5.44 -12.56
C PHE A 202 -3.54 -5.29 -13.57
N PRO A 203 -3.25 -5.46 -14.88
CA PRO A 203 -4.28 -5.61 -15.88
C PRO A 203 -5.26 -6.72 -15.48
N GLN A 204 -6.55 -6.45 -15.57
CA GLN A 204 -7.62 -7.42 -15.31
C GLN A 204 -7.77 -7.89 -13.85
N GLN A 205 -7.16 -7.18 -12.89
CA GLN A 205 -7.39 -7.43 -11.47
C GLN A 205 -8.89 -7.37 -11.12
N SER A 206 -9.29 -8.13 -10.11
CA SER A 206 -10.70 -8.28 -9.71
C SER A 206 -11.40 -6.92 -9.52
N SER A 207 -12.56 -6.73 -10.15
CA SER A 207 -13.37 -5.51 -9.95
C SER A 207 -13.91 -5.37 -8.52
N LYS A 208 -13.80 -6.42 -7.68
CA LYS A 208 -14.12 -6.37 -6.25
C LYS A 208 -13.15 -5.48 -5.47
N LEU A 209 -11.95 -5.24 -6.00
CA LEU A 209 -10.95 -4.38 -5.39
C LEU A 209 -11.29 -2.90 -5.49
N SER A 210 -12.32 -2.50 -6.26
CA SER A 210 -12.78 -1.10 -6.34
C SER A 210 -11.70 -0.04 -6.65
N GLY A 211 -10.57 -0.45 -7.26
CA GLY A 211 -9.43 0.42 -7.56
C GLY A 211 -8.27 0.34 -6.57
N GLU A 212 -8.44 -0.38 -5.45
CA GLU A 212 -7.35 -0.71 -4.52
C GLU A 212 -6.23 -1.49 -5.24
N PRO A 213 -4.99 -1.41 -4.72
CA PRO A 213 -3.91 -2.27 -5.22
C PRO A 213 -4.34 -3.73 -5.08
N ALA A 214 -3.99 -4.54 -6.07
CA ALA A 214 -4.14 -5.98 -5.96
C ALA A 214 -3.24 -6.52 -4.85
N TRP A 215 -2.10 -5.87 -4.59
CA TRP A 215 -1.21 -6.29 -3.53
C TRP A 215 -0.31 -5.18 -3.05
N VAL A 216 0.06 -5.27 -1.78
CA VAL A 216 0.97 -4.37 -1.11
C VAL A 216 2.06 -5.23 -0.47
N HIS A 217 3.30 -4.95 -0.81
CA HIS A 217 4.46 -5.56 -0.20
C HIS A 217 5.16 -4.53 0.68
N ILE A 218 5.42 -4.91 1.94
CA ILE A 218 6.26 -4.15 2.87
C ILE A 218 7.57 -4.92 2.96
N TRP A 219 8.66 -4.31 2.49
CA TRP A 219 9.95 -4.97 2.64
C TRP A 219 10.40 -4.91 4.09
N PRO A 220 11.05 -5.98 4.58
CA PRO A 220 11.82 -5.90 5.82
C PRO A 220 12.86 -4.79 5.73
N VAL A 221 13.05 -4.06 6.83
CA VAL A 221 14.12 -3.06 6.91
C VAL A 221 15.47 -3.79 6.99
N ALA A 222 16.52 -3.21 6.43
CA ALA A 222 17.87 -3.76 6.53
C ALA A 222 18.21 -4.05 8.00
N ALA A 223 18.56 -5.30 8.30
CA ALA A 223 18.77 -5.77 9.67
C ALA A 223 20.07 -6.56 9.78
N GLY A 224 20.64 -6.51 10.97
CA GLY A 224 21.88 -7.22 11.31
C GLY A 224 21.78 -7.90 12.66
N PRO A 225 22.56 -8.95 12.91
CA PRO A 225 22.45 -9.72 14.13
C PRO A 225 22.90 -8.94 15.37
N ALA A 226 22.22 -9.18 16.50
CA ALA A 226 22.68 -8.67 17.80
C ALA A 226 23.90 -9.45 18.31
N VAL A 227 23.94 -10.77 18.05
CA VAL A 227 25.05 -11.67 18.39
C VAL A 227 25.52 -12.34 17.11
N GLN A 228 26.83 -12.46 16.91
CA GLN A 228 27.42 -13.17 15.77
C GLN A 228 28.05 -14.51 16.23
N PRO A 229 27.28 -15.62 16.31
CA PRO A 229 27.83 -16.92 16.65
C PRO A 229 28.91 -17.37 15.66
N ALA A 230 29.88 -18.15 16.16
CA ALA A 230 30.96 -18.68 15.34
C ALA A 230 30.44 -19.60 14.23
N ALA A 231 31.11 -19.58 13.07
CA ALA A 231 30.74 -20.42 11.94
C ALA A 231 30.77 -21.91 12.29
N GLY A 232 29.82 -22.69 11.74
CA GLY A 232 29.72 -24.13 11.97
C GLY A 232 29.09 -24.54 13.31
N THR A 233 28.60 -23.60 14.10
CA THR A 233 27.93 -23.87 15.38
C THR A 233 26.41 -23.98 15.23
N ALA A 234 25.74 -24.61 16.20
CA ALA A 234 24.28 -24.73 16.22
C ALA A 234 23.60 -23.34 16.27
N ALA A 235 24.14 -22.43 17.08
CA ALA A 235 23.64 -21.06 17.16
C ALA A 235 23.78 -20.31 15.83
N ARG A 236 24.87 -20.52 15.07
CA ARG A 236 24.99 -19.92 13.72
C ARG A 236 23.98 -20.48 12.75
N ALA A 237 23.69 -21.79 12.81
CA ALA A 237 22.64 -22.39 11.98
C ALA A 237 21.27 -21.75 12.27
N GLN A 238 20.94 -21.50 13.55
CA GLN A 238 19.68 -20.82 13.90
C GLN A 238 19.63 -19.37 13.43
N LEU A 239 20.73 -18.63 13.54
CA LEU A 239 20.81 -17.29 12.98
C LEU A 239 20.62 -17.30 11.45
N GLN A 240 21.14 -18.29 10.73
CA GLN A 240 20.94 -18.41 9.28
C GLN A 240 19.48 -18.71 8.91
N VAL A 241 18.79 -19.54 9.70
CA VAL A 241 17.34 -19.76 9.53
C VAL A 241 16.59 -18.45 9.73
N LEU A 242 16.88 -17.72 10.80
CA LEU A 242 16.29 -16.41 11.07
C LEU A 242 16.55 -15.40 9.92
N GLU A 243 17.80 -15.29 9.45
CA GLU A 243 18.18 -14.46 8.29
C GLU A 243 17.37 -14.83 7.05
N THR A 244 17.20 -16.13 6.78
CA THR A 244 16.46 -16.62 5.62
C THR A 244 14.98 -16.26 5.71
N HIS A 245 14.34 -16.51 6.86
CA HIS A 245 12.92 -16.25 7.06
C HIS A 245 12.60 -14.75 7.09
N TYR A 246 13.42 -13.95 7.79
CA TYR A 246 13.17 -12.52 7.93
C TYR A 246 13.23 -11.77 6.60
N PHE A 247 14.07 -12.22 5.65
CA PHE A 247 14.23 -11.60 4.34
C PHE A 247 13.49 -12.33 3.20
N ALA A 248 12.72 -13.37 3.50
CA ALA A 248 11.92 -14.09 2.53
C ALA A 248 10.53 -13.46 2.38
N THR A 249 10.00 -13.44 1.16
CA THR A 249 8.57 -13.24 0.92
C THR A 249 7.86 -14.57 1.09
N ASP A 250 6.71 -14.60 1.77
CA ASP A 250 5.90 -15.82 1.86
C ASP A 250 5.35 -16.19 0.48
N PRO A 251 5.73 -17.34 -0.10
CA PRO A 251 5.21 -17.79 -1.39
C PRO A 251 3.69 -17.99 -1.38
N ALA A 252 3.10 -18.33 -0.23
CA ALA A 252 1.66 -18.54 -0.11
C ALA A 252 0.87 -17.23 -0.33
N GLU A 253 1.34 -16.11 0.22
CA GLU A 253 0.74 -14.79 -0.02
C GLU A 253 0.78 -14.40 -1.50
N LEU A 254 1.85 -14.77 -2.20
CA LEU A 254 2.00 -14.52 -3.63
C LEU A 254 1.11 -15.43 -4.48
N ASP A 255 0.87 -16.66 -4.05
CA ASP A 255 -0.01 -17.58 -4.75
C ASP A 255 -1.50 -17.14 -4.64
N ASP A 256 -1.85 -16.42 -3.58
CA ASP A 256 -3.20 -15.82 -3.43
C ASP A 256 -3.52 -14.75 -4.48
N LEU A 257 -2.50 -14.16 -5.11
CA LEU A 257 -2.67 -13.24 -6.24
C LEU A 257 -3.39 -13.88 -7.43
N ALA A 258 -3.29 -15.21 -7.58
CA ALA A 258 -4.01 -15.94 -8.62
C ALA A 258 -5.54 -15.80 -8.45
N PHE A 259 -6.06 -15.77 -7.22
CA PHE A 259 -7.49 -15.53 -6.96
C PHE A 259 -7.94 -14.12 -7.36
N MET A 260 -7.01 -13.16 -7.38
CA MET A 260 -7.24 -11.79 -7.85
C MET A 260 -7.08 -11.62 -9.36
N LYS A 261 -6.87 -12.73 -10.09
CA LYS A 261 -6.67 -12.81 -11.55
C LYS A 261 -5.36 -12.18 -12.03
N VAL A 262 -4.36 -12.09 -11.16
CA VAL A 262 -3.00 -11.74 -11.56
C VAL A 262 -2.41 -12.90 -12.38
N SER A 263 -1.69 -12.60 -13.45
CA SER A 263 -1.09 -13.64 -14.31
C SER A 263 0.05 -14.36 -13.58
N ALA A 264 0.25 -15.64 -13.90
CA ALA A 264 1.37 -16.43 -13.37
C ALA A 264 2.73 -15.79 -13.67
N GLU A 265 2.87 -15.16 -14.84
CA GLU A 265 4.09 -14.42 -15.22
C GLU A 265 4.39 -13.27 -14.23
N ASN A 266 3.38 -12.49 -13.86
CA ASN A 266 3.54 -11.40 -12.90
C ASN A 266 3.87 -11.94 -11.49
N ILE A 267 3.26 -13.05 -11.09
CA ILE A 267 3.55 -13.69 -9.80
C ILE A 267 5.02 -14.16 -9.75
N GLU A 268 5.53 -14.77 -10.82
CA GLU A 268 6.94 -15.21 -10.91
C GLU A 268 7.93 -14.03 -10.98
N ILE A 269 7.51 -12.88 -11.53
CA ILE A 269 8.27 -11.64 -11.43
C ILE A 269 8.37 -11.20 -9.97
N LEU A 270 7.24 -11.12 -9.26
CA LEU A 270 7.20 -10.69 -7.86
C LEU A 270 8.04 -11.58 -6.94
N LYS A 271 7.93 -12.91 -7.09
CA LYS A 271 8.75 -13.90 -6.35
C LYS A 271 10.25 -13.64 -6.47
N ARG A 272 10.69 -13.07 -7.59
CA ARG A 272 12.11 -12.78 -7.86
C ARG A 272 12.57 -11.44 -7.29
N VAL A 273 11.76 -10.41 -7.45
CA VAL A 273 12.17 -9.01 -7.18
C VAL A 273 11.88 -8.54 -5.75
N LEU A 274 11.11 -9.31 -4.97
CA LEU A 274 10.69 -8.92 -3.61
C LEU A 274 11.44 -9.64 -2.49
N THR A 275 12.54 -10.31 -2.83
CA THR A 275 13.41 -10.94 -1.84
C THR A 275 14.37 -9.92 -1.23
N GLY A 276 14.76 -10.14 0.04
CA GLY A 276 15.72 -9.28 0.71
C GLY A 276 15.09 -8.08 1.42
N ALA A 277 15.97 -7.19 1.89
CA ALA A 277 15.57 -5.95 2.54
C ALA A 277 15.22 -4.85 1.52
N GLY A 278 14.35 -3.94 1.94
CA GLY A 278 13.96 -2.77 1.17
C GLY A 278 15.16 -1.89 0.87
N SER A 279 15.36 -1.54 -0.40
CA SER A 279 16.49 -0.71 -0.82
C SER A 279 16.21 0.02 -2.12
N GLN A 280 17.07 1.00 -2.42
CA GLN A 280 17.09 1.67 -3.72
C GLN A 280 17.24 0.67 -4.88
N GLN A 281 18.10 -0.34 -4.73
CA GLN A 281 18.31 -1.37 -5.73
C GLN A 281 17.07 -2.27 -5.90
N ALA A 282 16.39 -2.61 -4.80
CA ALA A 282 15.13 -3.36 -4.88
C ALA A 282 14.05 -2.57 -5.63
N ALA A 283 13.94 -1.26 -5.37
CA ALA A 283 13.02 -0.38 -6.09
C ALA A 283 13.33 -0.33 -7.60
N GLU A 284 14.60 -0.21 -7.98
CA GLU A 284 15.06 -0.26 -9.38
C GLU A 284 14.70 -1.59 -10.05
N GLN A 285 14.92 -2.72 -9.37
CA GLN A 285 14.58 -4.04 -9.88
C GLN A 285 13.07 -4.21 -10.09
N VAL A 286 12.25 -3.72 -9.17
CA VAL A 286 10.79 -3.73 -9.32
C VAL A 286 10.36 -2.90 -10.52
N LEU A 287 10.83 -1.65 -10.62
CA LEU A 287 10.47 -0.79 -11.77
C LEU A 287 10.87 -1.44 -13.09
N ALA A 288 12.11 -1.93 -13.21
CA ALA A 288 12.59 -2.60 -14.41
C ALA A 288 11.75 -3.84 -14.77
N ALA A 289 11.37 -4.65 -13.78
CA ALA A 289 10.60 -5.87 -14.00
C ALA A 289 9.17 -5.61 -14.50
N PHE A 290 8.62 -4.43 -14.21
CA PHE A 290 7.33 -3.98 -14.71
C PHE A 290 7.43 -3.08 -15.95
N GLY A 291 8.61 -2.99 -16.57
CA GLY A 291 8.83 -2.21 -17.80
C GLY A 291 8.87 -0.70 -17.58
N HIS A 292 9.12 -0.26 -16.34
CA HIS A 292 9.33 1.14 -15.99
C HIS A 292 10.82 1.48 -15.99
N ASP A 293 11.14 2.77 -16.13
CA ASP A 293 12.52 3.25 -16.03
C ASP A 293 13.06 3.03 -14.59
N PRO A 294 14.07 2.17 -14.39
CA PRO A 294 14.64 1.94 -13.07
C PRO A 294 15.29 3.19 -12.48
N GLU A 295 15.86 4.09 -13.31
CA GLU A 295 16.51 5.30 -12.81
C GLU A 295 15.54 6.22 -12.08
N ALA A 296 14.24 6.14 -12.38
CA ALA A 296 13.20 6.91 -11.71
C ALA A 296 13.16 6.64 -10.19
N ALA A 297 13.58 5.45 -9.73
CA ALA A 297 13.65 5.14 -8.31
C ALA A 297 14.48 6.16 -7.52
N ARG A 298 15.44 6.85 -8.15
CA ARG A 298 16.26 7.88 -7.48
C ARG A 298 15.42 9.00 -6.87
N TYR A 299 14.23 9.27 -7.39
CA TYR A 299 13.35 10.33 -6.89
C TYR A 299 12.76 10.02 -5.50
N LEU A 300 12.87 8.77 -5.03
CA LEU A 300 12.54 8.37 -3.65
C LEU A 300 13.52 8.95 -2.62
N SER A 301 14.73 9.36 -3.05
CA SER A 301 15.78 9.84 -2.14
C SER A 301 16.36 11.21 -2.54
N GLN A 302 16.37 11.58 -3.82
CA GLN A 302 16.94 12.84 -4.30
C GLN A 302 16.05 14.03 -4.00
N ALA A 303 16.52 15.06 -3.29
CA ALA A 303 15.71 16.23 -2.94
C ALA A 303 15.07 16.97 -4.14
N GLY A 304 15.72 16.99 -5.31
CA GLY A 304 15.24 17.71 -6.49
C GLY A 304 14.56 16.81 -7.53
N LEU A 305 13.58 17.38 -8.24
CA LEU A 305 13.00 16.80 -9.46
C LEU A 305 13.54 17.53 -10.70
N PRO A 306 13.54 16.88 -11.88
CA PRO A 306 13.98 17.49 -13.13
C PRO A 306 13.23 18.79 -13.47
N GLU A 307 13.92 19.71 -14.15
CA GLU A 307 13.28 20.87 -14.76
C GLU A 307 12.21 20.39 -15.77
N GLY A 308 10.96 20.78 -15.56
CA GLY A 308 9.81 20.34 -16.38
C GLY A 308 8.78 19.49 -15.64
N SER A 309 9.02 19.11 -14.37
CA SER A 309 7.98 18.48 -13.55
C SER A 309 6.77 19.41 -13.39
N ARG A 310 5.56 18.86 -13.57
CA ARG A 310 4.31 19.61 -13.44
C ARG A 310 3.66 19.33 -12.09
N LEU A 311 3.49 20.37 -11.28
CA LEU A 311 2.76 20.25 -10.02
C LEU A 311 1.25 20.11 -10.30
N ILE A 312 0.68 19.02 -9.81
CA ILE A 312 -0.75 18.71 -9.83
C ILE A 312 -1.28 18.90 -8.40
N GLN A 313 -2.04 19.98 -8.21
CA GLN A 313 -2.66 20.28 -6.93
C GLN A 313 -4.00 19.53 -6.77
N PRO A 314 -4.33 19.10 -5.54
CA PRO A 314 -5.63 18.52 -5.25
C PRO A 314 -6.73 19.57 -5.49
N MET A 315 -7.84 19.12 -6.05
CA MET A 315 -9.04 19.94 -6.20
C MET A 315 -10.29 19.12 -5.90
N GLY A 316 -11.44 19.77 -5.74
CA GLY A 316 -12.70 19.07 -5.51
C GLY A 316 -12.96 18.02 -6.60
N PHE A 317 -13.34 16.80 -6.19
CA PHE A 317 -13.49 15.64 -7.07
C PHE A 317 -14.35 15.92 -8.31
N GLY A 318 -15.48 16.63 -8.16
CA GLY A 318 -16.33 17.00 -9.30
C GLY A 318 -15.62 17.87 -10.35
N LYS A 319 -14.72 18.76 -9.92
CA LYS A 319 -13.92 19.62 -10.81
C LYS A 319 -12.83 18.81 -11.53
N ALA A 320 -12.18 17.89 -10.81
CA ALA A 320 -11.19 16.97 -11.39
C ALA A 320 -11.85 16.05 -12.44
N LEU A 321 -13.01 15.46 -12.12
CA LEU A 321 -13.77 14.64 -13.05
C LEU A 321 -14.20 15.42 -14.30
N GLY A 322 -14.72 16.63 -14.11
CA GLY A 322 -15.08 17.51 -15.23
C GLY A 322 -13.90 17.82 -16.16
N ARG A 323 -12.70 18.04 -15.58
CA ARG A 323 -11.47 18.27 -16.37
C ARG A 323 -11.01 17.02 -17.11
N ALA A 324 -10.99 15.87 -16.45
CA ALA A 324 -10.59 14.61 -17.08
C ALA A 324 -11.49 14.29 -18.28
N VAL A 325 -12.81 14.44 -18.11
CA VAL A 325 -13.79 14.26 -19.20
C VAL A 325 -13.58 15.27 -20.33
N ALA A 326 -13.30 16.53 -20.01
CA ALA A 326 -13.02 17.56 -21.03
C ALA A 326 -11.73 17.31 -21.81
N MET A 327 -10.69 16.75 -21.16
CA MET A 327 -9.43 16.40 -21.82
C MET A 327 -9.60 15.19 -22.74
N GLU A 328 -10.34 14.17 -22.31
CA GLU A 328 -10.66 12.99 -23.13
C GLU A 328 -11.48 13.36 -24.38
N ALA A 329 -12.42 14.29 -24.22
CA ALA A 329 -13.19 14.85 -25.33
C ALA A 329 -12.30 15.54 -26.38
N ARG A 330 -11.29 16.30 -25.93
CA ARG A 330 -10.37 17.00 -26.83
C ARG A 330 -9.46 16.04 -27.59
N LYS A 331 -8.99 14.97 -26.95
CA LYS A 331 -8.12 13.95 -27.57
C LYS A 331 -8.85 13.13 -28.64
N SER A 332 -10.14 12.84 -28.45
CA SER A 332 -10.91 11.99 -29.36
C SER A 332 -11.48 12.71 -30.59
N SER A 333 -11.27 14.03 -30.75
CA SER A 333 -11.98 14.89 -31.73
C SER A 333 -13.52 14.75 -31.71
N ALA A 334 -14.04 14.10 -30.67
CA ALA A 334 -15.45 13.82 -30.48
C ALA A 334 -16.01 14.83 -29.49
N THR A 335 -17.26 15.25 -29.70
CA THR A 335 -18.01 15.95 -28.68
C THR A 335 -17.90 15.19 -27.35
N PRO A 336 -17.64 15.88 -26.21
CA PRO A 336 -17.45 15.21 -24.93
C PRO A 336 -18.56 14.19 -24.69
N ARG A 337 -18.24 13.00 -24.17
CA ARG A 337 -19.25 11.93 -23.95
C ARG A 337 -20.51 12.45 -23.24
N TRP A 338 -20.41 13.50 -22.42
CA TRP A 338 -21.56 14.18 -21.81
C TRP A 338 -22.56 14.80 -22.80
N PHE A 339 -22.11 15.28 -23.95
CA PHE A 339 -22.98 15.79 -25.03
C PHE A 339 -23.52 14.67 -25.93
N ASN A 340 -23.21 13.40 -25.64
CA ASN A 340 -23.74 12.24 -26.35
C ASN A 340 -24.12 11.13 -25.37
N SER A 341 -25.28 11.26 -24.74
CA SER A 341 -25.85 10.30 -23.78
C SER A 341 -25.93 8.86 -24.32
N MET A 342 -25.95 8.68 -25.65
CA MET A 342 -25.92 7.37 -26.32
C MET A 342 -24.57 6.63 -26.16
N SER A 343 -23.49 7.33 -25.81
CA SER A 343 -22.15 6.76 -25.59
C SER A 343 -21.92 6.24 -24.16
N TRP A 344 -22.86 6.53 -23.24
CA TRP A 344 -22.76 6.14 -21.83
C TRP A 344 -23.10 4.67 -21.60
N LYS A 345 -22.64 4.12 -20.47
CA LYS A 345 -23.16 2.84 -19.96
C LYS A 345 -24.66 3.02 -19.67
N PRO A 346 -25.54 2.05 -20.00
CA PRO A 346 -26.99 2.21 -19.88
C PRO A 346 -27.47 2.62 -18.49
N TRP A 347 -26.77 2.17 -17.45
CA TRP A 347 -27.07 2.50 -16.06
C TRP A 347 -26.79 3.96 -15.69
N LEU A 348 -25.68 4.53 -16.17
CA LEU A 348 -25.32 5.93 -15.95
C LEU A 348 -26.33 6.85 -16.65
N GLN A 349 -26.77 6.48 -17.85
CA GLN A 349 -27.80 7.22 -18.59
C GLN A 349 -29.14 7.21 -17.85
N LEU A 350 -29.51 6.09 -17.24
CA LEU A 350 -30.72 5.97 -16.43
C LEU A 350 -30.63 6.80 -15.13
N CYS A 351 -29.52 6.67 -14.39
CA CYS A 351 -29.30 7.45 -13.17
C CYS A 351 -29.32 8.96 -13.43
N TRP A 352 -28.72 9.41 -14.53
CA TRP A 352 -28.72 10.81 -14.92
C TRP A 352 -30.12 11.32 -15.27
N GLY A 353 -30.89 10.57 -16.07
CA GLY A 353 -32.27 10.94 -16.34
C GLY A 353 -33.12 11.04 -15.07
N LEU A 354 -32.89 10.18 -14.07
CA LEU A 354 -33.55 10.29 -12.76
C LEU A 354 -33.12 11.54 -11.97
N ILE A 355 -31.84 11.91 -12.02
CA ILE A 355 -31.32 13.14 -11.41
C ILE A 355 -31.94 14.36 -12.10
N GLU A 356 -32.02 14.39 -13.42
CA GLU A 356 -32.66 15.46 -14.18
C GLU A 356 -34.14 15.61 -13.80
N VAL A 357 -34.90 14.51 -13.76
CA VAL A 357 -36.29 14.52 -13.29
C VAL A 357 -36.39 15.13 -11.89
N LEU A 358 -35.49 14.76 -10.98
CA LEU A 358 -35.47 15.29 -9.61
C LEU A 358 -35.20 16.80 -9.61
N VAL A 359 -34.18 17.26 -10.33
CA VAL A 359 -33.81 18.68 -10.42
C VAL A 359 -34.96 19.52 -10.99
N PHE A 360 -35.56 19.09 -12.09
CA PHE A 360 -36.68 19.83 -12.70
C PHE A 360 -37.96 19.77 -11.85
N SER A 361 -38.19 18.68 -11.10
CA SER A 361 -39.30 18.60 -10.14
C SER A 361 -39.11 19.52 -8.94
N LEU A 362 -37.87 19.65 -8.44
CA LEU A 362 -37.53 20.62 -7.40
C LEU A 362 -37.66 22.06 -7.92
N MET A 363 -37.27 22.32 -9.18
CA MET A 363 -37.45 23.62 -9.82
C MET A 363 -38.93 23.98 -10.01
N LEU A 364 -39.75 23.03 -10.44
CA LEU A 364 -41.21 23.20 -10.57
C LEU A 364 -41.86 23.51 -9.21
N ALA A 365 -41.48 22.78 -8.15
CA ALA A 365 -42.02 22.96 -6.81
C ALA A 365 -41.49 24.23 -6.11
N GLY A 366 -40.25 24.62 -6.40
CA GLY A 366 -39.59 25.78 -5.80
C GLY A 366 -39.80 27.10 -6.55
N THR A 367 -40.42 27.08 -7.74
CA THR A 367 -40.74 28.31 -8.46
C THR A 367 -42.00 28.93 -7.87
N ASP A 368 -41.87 30.15 -7.34
CA ASP A 368 -43.02 31.01 -7.06
C ASP A 368 -43.61 31.50 -8.40
N TRP A 369 -44.79 31.00 -8.76
CA TRP A 369 -45.43 31.27 -10.03
C TRP A 369 -46.08 32.66 -10.10
N ASP A 370 -46.32 33.29 -8.95
CA ASP A 370 -46.80 34.68 -8.89
C ASP A 370 -45.64 35.67 -9.10
N ARG A 371 -44.41 35.26 -8.78
CA ARG A 371 -43.17 36.05 -8.96
C ARG A 371 -41.99 35.17 -9.41
N PRO A 372 -42.01 34.65 -10.64
CA PRO A 372 -40.94 33.78 -11.11
C PRO A 372 -39.64 34.58 -11.26
N TRP A 373 -38.51 33.92 -11.01
CA TRP A 373 -37.17 34.50 -11.06
C TRP A 373 -36.73 34.90 -12.49
N VAL A 374 -37.46 34.44 -13.51
CA VAL A 374 -37.42 34.86 -14.92
C VAL A 374 -38.85 34.86 -15.47
N ALA A 375 -39.05 35.27 -16.73
CA ALA A 375 -40.37 35.22 -17.35
C ALA A 375 -41.01 33.82 -17.24
N ALA A 376 -42.27 33.74 -16.81
CA ALA A 376 -42.97 32.48 -16.55
C ALA A 376 -42.94 31.50 -17.73
N TRP A 377 -43.11 32.01 -18.96
CA TRP A 377 -43.03 31.19 -20.17
C TRP A 377 -41.65 30.57 -20.38
N LEU A 378 -40.57 31.26 -19.95
CA LEU A 378 -39.20 30.76 -20.03
C LEU A 378 -38.98 29.62 -19.03
N VAL A 379 -39.52 29.74 -17.82
CA VAL A 379 -39.52 28.65 -16.82
C VAL A 379 -40.24 27.42 -17.36
N VAL A 380 -41.41 27.60 -18.00
CA VAL A 380 -42.17 26.51 -18.62
C VAL A 380 -41.37 25.86 -19.75
N VAL A 381 -40.70 26.63 -20.60
CA VAL A 381 -39.84 26.09 -21.67
C VAL A 381 -38.65 25.31 -21.10
N ILE A 382 -37.98 25.83 -20.06
CA ILE A 382 -36.86 25.14 -19.39
C ILE A 382 -37.33 23.81 -18.80
N LEU A 383 -38.45 23.81 -18.07
CA LEU A 383 -39.02 22.60 -17.49
C LEU A 383 -39.44 21.59 -18.58
N ALA A 384 -40.10 22.06 -19.65
CA ALA A 384 -40.56 21.19 -20.72
C ALA A 384 -39.40 20.53 -21.46
N VAL A 385 -38.35 21.29 -21.82
CA VAL A 385 -37.15 20.76 -22.45
C VAL A 385 -36.42 19.81 -21.50
N GLY A 386 -36.30 20.20 -20.22
CA GLY A 386 -35.67 19.40 -19.18
C GLY A 386 -36.34 18.04 -18.95
N TYR A 387 -37.67 18.00 -18.86
CA TYR A 387 -38.42 16.75 -18.72
C TYR A 387 -38.36 15.87 -19.97
N VAL A 388 -38.32 16.47 -21.18
CA VAL A 388 -38.17 15.71 -22.42
C VAL A 388 -36.80 15.03 -22.48
N ASP A 389 -35.73 15.74 -22.10
CA ASP A 389 -34.38 15.19 -22.07
C ASP A 389 -34.24 14.09 -21.00
N ALA A 390 -34.75 14.36 -19.80
CA ALA A 390 -34.76 13.41 -18.70
C ALA A 390 -35.52 12.12 -19.05
N ALA A 391 -36.71 12.25 -19.66
CA ALA A 391 -37.50 11.11 -20.13
C ALA A 391 -36.76 10.34 -21.24
N GLY A 392 -36.09 11.04 -22.16
CA GLY A 392 -35.23 10.44 -23.17
C GLY A 392 -34.13 9.59 -22.53
N ASN A 393 -33.40 10.15 -21.57
CA ASN A 393 -32.31 9.46 -20.88
C ASN A 393 -32.81 8.23 -20.09
N VAL A 394 -33.93 8.33 -19.38
CA VAL A 394 -34.54 7.19 -18.67
C VAL A 394 -34.99 6.09 -19.64
N VAL A 395 -35.73 6.45 -20.71
CA VAL A 395 -36.29 5.48 -21.66
C VAL A 395 -35.17 4.79 -22.45
N PHE A 396 -34.23 5.54 -23.03
CA PHE A 396 -33.12 4.97 -23.78
C PHE A 396 -32.18 4.17 -22.88
N GLY A 397 -31.89 4.66 -21.67
CA GLY A 397 -31.13 3.93 -20.66
C GLY A 397 -31.77 2.59 -20.30
N ALA A 398 -33.07 2.57 -19.99
CA ALA A 398 -33.83 1.37 -19.65
C ALA A 398 -33.88 0.36 -20.81
N VAL A 399 -34.14 0.81 -22.05
CA VAL A 399 -34.18 -0.05 -23.24
C VAL A 399 -32.81 -0.68 -23.50
N ARG A 400 -31.73 0.10 -23.41
CA ARG A 400 -30.36 -0.40 -23.61
C ARG A 400 -29.93 -1.33 -22.48
N TRP A 401 -30.35 -1.06 -21.25
CA TRP A 401 -30.12 -1.95 -20.11
C TRP A 401 -30.79 -3.30 -20.32
N VAL A 402 -32.09 -3.31 -20.63
CA VAL A 402 -32.87 -4.54 -20.87
C VAL A 402 -32.29 -5.36 -22.03
N ARG A 403 -31.86 -4.70 -23.11
CA ARG A 403 -31.18 -5.38 -24.23
C ARG A 403 -29.82 -5.95 -23.83
N GLY A 404 -29.08 -5.28 -22.94
CA GLY A 404 -27.82 -5.77 -22.40
C GLY A 404 -27.99 -6.99 -21.49
N MET A 405 -29.05 -7.03 -20.68
CA MET A 405 -29.38 -8.18 -19.82
C MET A 405 -29.85 -9.40 -20.60
N ARG A 406 -30.48 -9.23 -21.77
CA ARG A 406 -30.91 -10.36 -22.64
C ARG A 406 -29.79 -10.98 -23.49
N ARG A 407 -28.61 -10.36 -23.52
CA ARG A 407 -27.44 -10.82 -24.30
C ARG A 407 -26.35 -11.47 -23.43
N ARG A 408 -26.51 -11.43 -22.11
CA ARG A 408 -25.82 -12.28 -21.15
C ARG A 408 -26.74 -13.43 -20.81
#